data_AF-A0A3G5FKR7-F1
#
_entry.id   AF-A0A3G5FKR7-F1
#
_cell.length_a   1.000
_cell.length_b   1.000
_cell.length_c   1.000
_cell.angle_alpha   90.00
_cell.angle_beta   90.00
_cell.angle_gamma   90.00
#
_symmetry.space_group_name_H-M   'P 1'
#
loop_
_entity.id
_entity.type
_entity.pdbx_description
1 polymer ?
#
loop_
_entity_poly.entity_id
_entity_poly.type
_entity_poly.pdbx_seq_one_letter_code
_entity_poly.pdbx_strand_id
1 'polypeptide(L)'
;MEIMRKRGKIKKWGNTKGIVLPKAILSNADLKNIENVNITVETQPDGKKRIVIEDVTEDKKELLEDLVGTVSLPKDLDVKTERAERKQKRLVKHELHH
;
A
#
# COMPACT_ATOMS: atom_id res chain seq x y z
N MET A 1 -4.93 -21.43 4.83
CA MET A 1 -3.63 -20.82 5.18
C MET A 1 -3.30 -21.19 6.61
N GLU A 2 -2.18 -21.89 6.82
CA GLU A 2 -1.74 -22.29 8.16
C GLU A 2 -1.03 -21.10 8.83
N ILE A 3 -1.59 -20.59 9.93
CA ILE A 3 -1.01 -19.46 10.64
C ILE A 3 0.22 -19.96 11.41
N MET A 4 1.42 -19.63 10.92
CA MET A 4 2.68 -19.98 11.61
C MET A 4 2.72 -19.36 13.00
N ARG A 5 2.65 -20.20 14.04
CA ARG A 5 2.79 -19.79 15.44
C ARG A 5 4.23 -19.94 15.88
N LYS A 6 4.92 -18.83 16.11
CA LYS A 6 6.26 -18.80 16.72
C LYS A 6 6.28 -17.88 17.92
N ARG A 7 7.05 -18.27 18.95
CA ARG A 7 7.20 -17.49 20.19
C ARG A 7 8.26 -16.41 20.02
N GLY A 8 7.92 -15.17 20.34
CA GLY A 8 8.89 -14.07 20.53
C GLY A 8 9.56 -14.16 21.90
N LYS A 9 10.67 -13.44 22.07
CA LYS A 9 11.35 -13.32 23.37
C LYS A 9 11.33 -11.86 23.83
N ILE A 10 10.93 -11.62 25.07
CA ILE A 10 11.07 -10.31 25.71
C ILE A 10 12.54 -10.15 26.12
N LYS A 11 13.16 -9.04 25.72
CA LYS A 11 14.52 -8.68 26.10
C LYS A 11 14.56 -7.22 26.59
N LYS A 12 15.56 -6.88 27.39
CA LYS A 12 15.87 -5.49 27.71
C LYS A 12 16.54 -4.85 26.49
N TRP A 13 16.06 -3.69 26.07
CA TRP A 13 16.63 -2.88 25.00
C TRP A 13 16.84 -1.46 25.52
N GLY A 14 18.09 -1.11 25.84
CA GLY A 14 18.38 0.12 26.57
C GLY A 14 17.62 0.17 27.90
N ASN A 15 16.80 1.21 28.07
CA ASN A 15 15.99 1.43 29.28
C ASN A 15 14.57 0.84 29.19
N THR A 16 14.20 0.18 28.10
CA THR A 16 12.86 -0.36 27.88
C THR A 16 12.88 -1.88 27.68
N LYS A 17 11.68 -2.51 27.69
CA LYS A 17 11.50 -3.91 27.29
C LYS A 17 11.12 -3.93 25.81
N GLY A 18 11.89 -4.66 25.02
CA GLY A 18 11.59 -4.95 23.62
C GLY A 18 11.15 -6.39 23.42
N ILE A 19 10.34 -6.64 22.39
CA ILE A 19 9.97 -7.99 21.94
C ILE A 19 10.77 -8.28 20.68
N VAL A 20 11.64 -9.30 20.75
CA VAL A 20 12.36 -9.76 19.56
C VAL A 20 11.49 -10.76 18.81
N LEU A 21 11.06 -10.35 17.62
CA LEU A 21 10.32 -11.20 16.69
C LEU A 21 11.29 -12.01 15.81
N PRO A 22 11.05 -13.31 15.58
CA PRO A 22 11.84 -14.11 14.65
C PRO A 22 11.79 -13.56 13.23
N LYS A 23 12.94 -13.56 12.53
CA LYS A 23 13.06 -13.10 11.13
C LYS A 23 12.04 -13.72 10.17
N ALA A 24 11.70 -14.99 10.38
CA ALA A 24 10.70 -15.68 9.57
C ALA A 24 9.29 -15.08 9.72
N ILE A 25 8.91 -14.61 10.92
CA ILE A 25 7.62 -13.95 11.12
C ILE A 25 7.62 -12.62 10.37
N LEU A 26 8.69 -11.83 10.53
CA LEU A 26 8.81 -10.53 9.86
C LEU A 26 8.82 -10.69 8.33
N SER A 27 9.48 -11.71 7.80
CA SER A 27 9.52 -11.95 6.35
C SER A 27 8.17 -12.41 5.80
N ASN A 28 7.43 -13.24 6.56
CA ASN A 28 6.12 -13.71 6.13
C ASN A 28 5.02 -12.64 6.23
N ALA A 29 5.23 -11.65 7.10
CA ALA A 29 4.34 -10.50 7.26
C ALA A 29 4.80 -9.28 6.43
N ASP A 30 5.82 -9.44 5.58
CA ASP A 30 6.46 -8.36 4.81
C ASP A 30 7.02 -7.19 5.65
N LEU A 31 7.18 -7.36 6.97
CA LEU A 31 7.69 -6.39 7.94
C LEU A 31 9.23 -6.35 8.09
N LYS A 32 9.99 -7.00 7.21
CA LYS A 32 11.44 -7.23 7.43
C LYS A 32 12.29 -5.96 7.47
N ASN A 33 11.90 -4.93 6.71
CA ASN A 33 12.67 -3.68 6.54
C ASN A 33 11.79 -2.43 6.79
N ILE A 34 10.71 -2.57 7.54
CA ILE A 34 9.79 -1.48 7.83
C ILE A 34 10.20 -0.84 9.17
N GLU A 35 10.49 0.45 9.15
CA GLU A 35 10.90 1.21 10.34
C GLU A 35 9.71 1.74 11.14
N ASN A 36 8.59 2.04 10.45
CA ASN A 36 7.37 2.56 11.06
C ASN A 36 6.27 1.51 10.99
N VAL A 37 5.76 1.10 12.14
CA VAL A 37 4.66 0.13 12.26
C VAL A 37 3.55 0.70 13.13
N ASN A 38 2.31 0.41 12.81
CA ASN A 38 1.18 0.67 13.68
C ASN A 38 1.06 -0.48 14.69
N ILE A 39 0.89 -0.13 15.97
CA ILE A 39 0.73 -1.09 17.06
C ILE A 39 -0.63 -0.83 17.71
N THR A 40 -1.55 -1.78 17.57
CA THR A 40 -2.88 -1.72 18.21
C THR A 40 -3.02 -2.83 19.24
N VAL A 41 -3.87 -2.59 20.24
CA VAL A 41 -4.15 -3.55 21.32
C VAL A 41 -5.63 -3.88 21.31
N GLU A 42 -5.94 -5.12 20.96
CA GLU A 42 -7.30 -5.65 20.94
C GLU A 42 -7.55 -6.50 22.18
N THR A 43 -8.77 -6.47 22.71
CA THR A 43 -9.19 -7.40 23.76
C THR A 43 -10.01 -8.51 23.14
N GLN A 44 -9.53 -9.75 23.24
CA GLN A 44 -10.22 -10.92 22.74
C GLN A 44 -11.45 -11.24 23.63
N PRO A 45 -12.43 -11.99 23.11
CA PRO A 45 -13.62 -12.40 23.88
C PRO A 45 -13.29 -13.21 25.15
N ASP A 46 -12.12 -13.83 25.21
CA ASP A 46 -11.61 -14.57 26.37
C ASP A 46 -10.91 -13.66 27.41
N GLY A 47 -11.00 -12.34 27.24
CA GLY A 47 -10.37 -11.34 28.10
C GLY A 47 -8.86 -11.16 27.88
N LYS A 48 -8.24 -11.93 26.96
CA LYS A 48 -6.81 -11.79 26.69
C LYS A 48 -6.55 -10.62 25.75
N LYS A 49 -5.48 -9.88 26.02
CA LYS A 49 -5.02 -8.80 25.13
C LYS A 49 -4.21 -9.39 23.97
N ARG A 50 -4.51 -8.96 22.76
CA ARG A 50 -3.75 -9.22 21.54
C ARG A 50 -3.09 -7.91 21.11
N ILE A 51 -1.79 -7.97 20.85
CA ILE A 51 -1.07 -6.87 20.21
C ILE A 51 -1.03 -7.19 18.72
N VAL A 52 -1.53 -6.27 17.90
CA VAL A 52 -1.52 -6.35 16.43
C VAL A 52 -0.50 -5.33 15.93
N ILE A 53 0.35 -5.76 14.98
CA ILE A 53 1.42 -4.94 14.41
C ILE A 53 1.23 -4.97 12.90
N GLU A 54 1.04 -3.80 12.31
CA GLU A 54 0.72 -3.62 10.89
C GLU A 54 1.67 -2.60 10.26
N ASP A 55 1.87 -2.70 8.95
CA ASP A 55 2.61 -1.70 8.18
C ASP A 55 1.85 -0.37 8.16
N VAL A 56 2.59 0.74 8.13
CA VAL A 56 2.04 2.10 8.03
C VAL A 56 1.87 2.51 6.56
N THR A 57 1.81 1.57 5.62
CA THR A 57 1.49 1.90 4.23
C THR A 57 0.20 2.71 4.20
N GLU A 58 0.29 3.96 3.74
CA GLU A 58 -0.86 4.76 3.34
C GLU A 58 -1.74 3.89 2.48
N ASP A 59 -3.03 3.85 2.81
CA ASP A 59 -4.01 3.09 2.04
C ASP A 59 -3.88 3.55 0.59
N LYS A 60 -3.29 2.71 -0.27
CA LYS A 60 -3.12 3.02 -1.70
C LYS A 60 -4.46 3.38 -2.34
N LYS A 61 -5.55 2.99 -1.70
CA LYS A 61 -6.92 3.35 -2.05
C LYS A 61 -7.20 4.85 -1.86
N GLU A 62 -6.80 5.47 -0.75
CA GLU A 62 -6.90 6.93 -0.56
C GLU A 62 -6.03 7.67 -1.58
N LEU A 63 -4.79 7.22 -1.80
CA LEU A 63 -3.91 7.81 -2.81
C LEU A 63 -4.47 7.68 -4.25
N LEU A 64 -5.09 6.54 -4.57
CA LEU A 64 -5.78 6.33 -5.85
C LEU A 64 -7.05 7.18 -5.95
N GLU A 65 -7.82 7.33 -4.87
CA GLU A 65 -9.02 8.18 -4.83
C GLU A 65 -8.64 9.66 -5.03
N ASP A 66 -7.55 10.12 -4.40
CA ASP A 66 -7.01 11.47 -4.58
C ASP A 66 -6.49 11.71 -6.01
N LEU A 67 -5.80 10.72 -6.60
CA LEU A 67 -5.32 10.79 -7.98
C LEU A 67 -6.47 10.76 -9.01
N VAL A 68 -7.52 9.96 -8.78
CA VAL A 68 -8.72 9.96 -9.62
C VAL A 68 -9.48 11.28 -9.49
N GLY A 69 -9.54 11.86 -8.28
CA GLY A 69 -10.14 13.17 -8.03
C GLY A 69 -9.38 14.34 -8.66
N THR A 70 -8.07 14.21 -8.88
CA THR A 70 -7.24 15.25 -9.53
C THR A 70 -7.26 15.21 -11.06
N VAL A 71 -7.63 14.08 -11.68
CA VAL A 71 -7.83 14.02 -13.14
C VAL A 71 -9.27 14.46 -13.49
N SER A 72 -9.57 15.71 -13.16
CA SER A 72 -10.72 16.41 -13.73
C SER A 72 -10.42 16.68 -15.20
N LEU A 73 -11.05 15.92 -16.10
CA LEU A 73 -11.08 16.32 -17.51
C LEU A 73 -11.73 17.70 -17.60
N PRO A 74 -11.17 18.64 -18.39
CA PRO A 74 -11.83 19.92 -18.65
C PRO A 74 -13.28 19.67 -19.07
N LYS A 75 -14.24 20.43 -18.52
CA LYS A 75 -15.69 20.23 -18.78
C LYS A 75 -16.06 20.34 -20.27
N ASP A 76 -15.19 21.01 -21.01
CA ASP A 76 -15.23 21.29 -22.44
C ASP A 76 -14.45 20.26 -23.29
N LEU A 77 -13.78 19.28 -22.68
CA LEU A 77 -13.07 18.24 -23.42
C LEU A 77 -14.04 17.22 -24.02
N ASP A 78 -14.38 17.38 -25.29
CA ASP A 78 -15.05 16.32 -26.05
C ASP A 78 -14.05 15.21 -26.45
N VAL A 79 -14.12 14.11 -25.70
CA VAL A 79 -13.30 12.91 -25.90
C VAL A 79 -13.41 12.35 -27.32
N LYS A 80 -14.55 12.52 -28.01
CA LYS A 80 -14.73 12.03 -29.38
C LYS A 80 -13.91 12.86 -30.37
N THR A 81 -13.95 14.18 -30.22
CA THR A 81 -13.19 15.12 -31.06
C THR A 81 -11.68 14.92 -30.86
N GLU A 82 -11.20 14.84 -29.62
CA GLU A 82 -9.78 14.61 -29.30
C GLU A 82 -9.27 13.28 -29.89
N ARG A 83 -10.09 12.21 -29.83
CA ARG A 83 -9.72 10.91 -30.44
C ARG A 83 -9.65 10.99 -31.96
N ALA A 84 -10.57 11.72 -32.60
CA ALA A 84 -10.56 11.92 -34.04
C ALA A 84 -9.32 12.68 -34.49
N GLU A 85 -8.96 13.77 -33.79
CA GLU A 85 -7.75 14.54 -34.08
C GLU A 85 -6.47 13.71 -33.93
N ARG A 86 -6.34 12.91 -32.86
CA ARG A 86 -5.19 12.03 -32.68
C ARG A 86 -5.07 10.99 -33.77
N LYS A 87 -6.20 10.44 -34.25
CA LYS A 87 -6.21 9.50 -35.38
C LYS A 87 -5.77 10.20 -36.67
N GLN A 88 -6.28 11.40 -36.93
CA GLN A 88 -5.90 12.19 -38.10
C GLN A 88 -4.40 12.55 -38.09
N LYS A 89 -3.87 13.01 -36.95
CA LYS A 89 -2.44 13.31 -36.77
C LYS A 89 -1.55 12.09 -37.05
N ARG A 90 -1.98 10.89 -36.63
CA ARG A 90 -1.27 9.64 -36.91
C ARG A 90 -1.29 9.27 -38.39
N LEU A 91 -2.44 9.44 -39.05
CA LEU A 91 -2.58 9.19 -40.50
C LEU A 91 -1.69 10.14 -41.31
N VAL A 92 -1.74 11.44 -41.04
CA VAL A 92 -0.89 12.45 -41.71
C VAL A 92 0.59 12.15 -41.51
N LYS A 93 1.00 11.76 -40.29
CA LYS A 93 2.40 11.36 -40.03
C LYS A 93 2.79 10.13 -40.85
N HIS A 94 1.88 9.17 -41.01
CA HIS A 94 2.13 7.96 -41.80
C HIS A 94 2.27 8.27 -43.29
N GLU A 95 1.47 9.20 -43.82
CA GLU A 95 1.55 9.67 -45.22
C GLU A 95 2.84 10.45 -45.51
N LEU A 96 3.36 11.22 -44.55
CA LEU A 96 4.62 11.97 -44.69
C LEU A 96 5.89 11.08 -44.69
N HIS A 97 5.79 9.84 -44.21
CA HIS A 97 6.91 8.90 -44.11
C HIS A 97 6.88 7.79 -45.16
N HIS A 98 5.95 7.87 -46.13
CA HIS A 98 5.82 6.94 -47.25
C HIS A 98 6.15 7.60 -48.59
#